data_AF-A0A965N8Z6-F1
#
_entry.id   AF-A0A965N8Z6-F1
#
_cell.length_a   1.000
_cell.length_b   1.000
_cell.length_c   1.000
_cell.angle_alpha   90.00
_cell.angle_beta   90.00
_cell.angle_gamma   90.00
#
_symmetry.space_group_name_H-M   'P 1'
#
loop_
_entity.id
_entity.type
_entity.pdbx_description
1 polymer ?
#
loop_
_entity_poly.entity_id
_entity_poly.type
_entity_poly.pdbx_seq_one_letter_code
_entity_poly.pdbx_strand_id
1 'polypeptide(L)' 'MDARQHIIHEAIQEQRQIFGMENLDKQWILSSWDSWERNPYYVGPEQPHPESNYPDDEPQQLPPPPAEIYLDNENNYPF' A
#
# COMPACT_ATOMS: atom_id res chain seq x y z
N MET A 1 -5.48 -5.55 24.45
CA MET A 1 -6.04 -5.36 23.10
C MET A 1 -7.42 -4.73 23.28
N ASP A 2 -7.68 -3.60 22.63
CA ASP A 2 -8.99 -2.94 22.67
C ASP A 2 -10.06 -3.78 21.99
N ALA A 3 -11.32 -3.70 22.47
CA ALA A 3 -12.45 -4.47 21.92
C ALA A 3 -12.63 -4.28 20.40
N ARG A 4 -12.36 -3.07 19.90
CA ARG A 4 -12.40 -2.77 18.46
C ARG A 4 -11.34 -3.54 17.67
N GLN A 5 -10.13 -3.69 18.20
CA GLN A 5 -9.05 -4.41 17.53
C GLN A 5 -9.35 -5.91 17.46
N HIS A 6 -10.00 -6.45 18.51
CA HIS A 6 -10.46 -7.83 18.50
C HIS A 6 -11.47 -8.10 17.37
N ILE A 7 -12.50 -7.25 17.26
CA ILE A 7 -13.54 -7.37 16.22
C ILE A 7 -12.93 -7.28 14.81
N ILE A 8 -11.97 -6.37 14.60
CA ILE A 8 -11.28 -6.23 13.31
C ILE A 8 -10.50 -7.51 12.98
N HIS A 9 -9.74 -8.06 13.93
CA HIS A 9 -9.01 -9.30 13.70
C HIS A 9 -9.92 -10.49 13.40
N GLU A 10 -11.04 -10.62 14.12
CA GLU A 10 -12.03 -11.69 13.85
C GLU A 10 -12.61 -11.56 12.44
N ALA A 11 -12.98 -10.35 12.02
CA ALA A 11 -13.49 -10.10 10.68
C ALA A 11 -12.46 -10.38 9.59
N ILE A 12 -11.17 -10.05 9.81
CA ILE A 12 -10.09 -10.39 8.88
C ILE A 12 -9.93 -11.92 8.78
N GLN A 13 -9.98 -12.65 9.90
CA GLN A 13 -9.89 -14.11 9.87
C GLN A 13 -11.07 -14.73 9.12
N GLU A 14 -12.29 -14.23 9.31
CA GLU A 14 -13.46 -14.72 8.58
C GLU A 14 -13.33 -14.49 7.06
N GLN A 15 -12.94 -13.29 6.63
CA GLN A 15 -12.69 -12.99 5.21
C GLN A 15 -11.61 -13.89 4.62
N ARG A 16 -10.52 -14.12 5.37
CA ARG A 16 -9.44 -15.01 4.99
C ARG A 16 -9.93 -16.44 4.75
N GLN A 17 -10.88 -16.93 5.55
CA GLN A 17 -11.47 -18.25 5.32
C GLN A 17 -12.36 -18.23 4.06
N ILE A 18 -13.30 -17.30 3.97
CA ILE A 18 -14.28 -17.23 2.87
C ILE A 18 -13.59 -17.05 1.51
N PHE A 19 -12.80 -15.99 1.35
CA PHE A 19 -12.15 -15.69 0.08
C PHE A 19 -11.04 -16.69 -0.24
N GLY A 20 -10.41 -17.27 0.79
CA GLY A 20 -9.43 -18.32 0.61
C GLY A 20 -10.02 -19.58 -0.02
N MET A 21 -11.23 -19.98 0.41
CA MET A 21 -11.97 -21.11 -0.19
C MET A 21 -12.38 -20.83 -1.64
N GLU A 22 -12.70 -19.58 -1.97
CA GLU A 22 -13.09 -19.18 -3.33
C GLU A 22 -11.91 -19.05 -4.30
N ASN A 23 -10.70 -18.76 -3.79
CA ASN A 23 -9.51 -18.47 -4.59
C ASN A 23 -8.36 -19.44 -4.26
N LEU A 24 -8.55 -20.73 -4.54
CA LEU A 24 -7.58 -21.79 -4.24
C LEU A 24 -6.23 -21.65 -5.00
N ASP A 25 -6.19 -20.85 -6.06
CA ASP A 25 -5.03 -20.58 -6.90
C ASP A 25 -4.21 -19.35 -6.48
N LYS A 26 -4.65 -18.62 -5.43
CA LYS A 26 -3.97 -17.42 -4.92
C LYS A 26 -3.43 -17.63 -3.52
N GLN A 27 -2.15 -17.33 -3.32
CA GLN A 27 -1.50 -17.42 -2.02
C GLN A 27 -1.82 -16.24 -1.09
N TRP A 28 -2.32 -15.12 -1.64
CA TRP A 28 -2.57 -13.88 -0.91
C TRP A 28 -4.02 -13.41 -1.10
N ILE A 29 -4.68 -13.05 0.00
CA ILE A 29 -6.04 -12.51 0.05
C ILE A 29 -5.99 -11.08 0.55
N LEU A 30 -6.61 -10.14 -0.18
CA LEU A 30 -6.75 -8.76 0.29
C LEU A 30 -7.96 -8.66 1.22
N SER A 31 -7.72 -8.26 2.46
CA SER A 31 -8.78 -7.98 3.42
C SER A 31 -9.43 -6.61 3.15
N SER A 32 -10.61 -6.38 3.74
CA SER A 32 -11.28 -5.07 3.69
C SER A 32 -10.52 -3.94 4.42
N TRP A 33 -9.48 -4.27 5.18
CA TRP A 33 -8.61 -3.31 5.87
C TRP A 33 -7.33 -2.99 5.10
N ASP A 34 -7.33 -3.29 3.80
CA ASP A 34 -6.18 -3.07 2.92
C ASP A 34 -4.92 -3.82 3.41
N SER A 35 -5.14 -5.00 4.02
CA SER A 35 -4.06 -5.89 4.46
C SER A 35 -4.05 -7.17 3.65
N TRP A 36 -2.86 -7.60 3.23
CA TRP A 36 -2.66 -8.87 2.55
C TRP A 36 -2.48 -10.02 3.55
N GLU A 37 -3.36 -11.00 3.49
CA GLU A 37 -3.37 -12.18 4.35
C GLU A 37 -2.97 -13.45 3.58
N ARG A 38 -2.16 -14.33 4.17
CA ARG A 38 -1.84 -15.65 3.58
C ARG A 38 -3.11 -16.50 3.44
N ASN A 39 -3.42 -16.97 2.25
CA ASN A 39 -4.53 -17.91 2.01
C ASN A 39 -4.21 -19.28 2.65
N PRO A 40 -5.01 -19.77 3.62
CA PRO A 40 -4.79 -21.08 4.24
C PRO A 40 -5.10 -22.27 3.31
N TYR A 41 -5.84 -22.06 2.23
CA TYR A 41 -6.25 -23.11 1.28
C TYR A 41 -5.34 -23.23 0.06
N TYR A 42 -4.39 -22.31 -0.09
CA TYR A 42 -3.44 -22.34 -1.19
C TYR A 42 -2.36 -23.41 -0.97
N VAL A 43 -2.20 -24.30 -1.94
CA VAL A 43 -1.23 -25.42 -1.89
C VAL A 43 -0.23 -25.43 -3.05
N GLY A 44 -0.20 -24.35 -3.86
CA GLY A 44 0.68 -24.24 -5.02
C GLY A 44 2.11 -23.77 -4.67
N PRO A 45 2.95 -23.53 -5.71
CA PRO A 45 4.28 -22.94 -5.55
C PRO A 45 4.24 -21.58 -4.86
N GLU A 46 5.35 -21.13 -4.26
CA GLU A 46 5.37 -19.81 -3.63
C GLU A 46 5.15 -18.69 -4.66
N GLN A 47 4.15 -17.86 -4.41
CA GLN A 47 3.81 -16.66 -5.17
C GLN A 47 4.37 -15.43 -4.43
N PRO A 48 4.95 -14.47 -5.18
CA PRO A 48 5.44 -13.23 -4.58
C PRO A 48 4.30 -12.47 -3.89
N HIS A 49 4.63 -11.75 -2.81
CA HIS A 49 3.67 -10.84 -2.19
C HIS A 49 3.25 -9.76 -3.21
N PRO A 50 1.96 -9.41 -3.32
CA PRO A 50 1.50 -8.46 -4.35
C PRO A 50 2.19 -7.10 -4.28
N GLU A 51 2.58 -6.66 -3.09
CA GLU A 51 3.32 -5.40 -2.88
C GLU A 51 4.84 -5.56 -3.01
N SER A 52 5.38 -6.77 -3.21
CA SER A 52 6.82 -6.96 -3.42
C SER A 52 7.29 -6.55 -4.82
N ASN A 53 6.37 -6.21 -5.74
CA ASN A 53 6.68 -5.83 -7.12
C ASN A 53 6.98 -4.33 -7.28
N TYR A 54 7.07 -3.55 -6.20
CA TYR A 54 7.61 -2.20 -6.28
C TYR A 54 9.14 -2.31 -6.42
N PRO A 55 9.75 -1.84 -7.52
CA PRO A 55 11.20 -1.70 -7.56
C PRO A 55 11.59 -0.68 -6.50
N ASP A 56 12.23 -1.15 -5.42
CA ASP A 56 12.66 -0.35 -4.26
C ASP A 56 13.78 0.66 -4.60
N ASP A 57 14.20 0.77 -5.87
CA ASP A 57 15.50 1.35 -6.25
C ASP A 57 15.47 2.21 -7.53
N GLU A 58 14.36 2.87 -7.86
CA GLU A 58 14.44 4.05 -8.73
C GLU A 58 14.38 5.31 -7.84
N PRO A 59 15.50 6.05 -7.64
CA PRO A 59 15.41 7.35 -7.01
C PRO A 59 14.42 8.19 -7.80
N GLN A 60 13.31 8.58 -7.19
CA GLN A 60 12.37 9.49 -7.81
C GLN A 60 13.14 10.76 -8.17
N GLN A 61 13.47 10.90 -9.45
CA GLN A 61 13.97 12.14 -9.99
C GLN A 61 12.78 13.10 -9.95
N LEU A 62 12.58 13.72 -8.78
CA LEU A 62 11.59 14.76 -8.59
C LEU A 62 11.78 15.74 -9.74
N PRO A 63 10.71 16.18 -10.42
CA PRO A 63 10.86 17.29 -11.36
C PRO A 63 11.58 18.41 -10.61
N PRO A 64 12.52 19.14 -11.27
CA PRO A 64 13.13 20.29 -10.61
C PRO A 64 12.00 21.14 -10.03
N PRO A 65 12.14 21.66 -8.79
CA PRO A 65 11.12 22.53 -8.23
C PRO A 65 10.79 23.60 -9.28
N PRO A 66 9.51 23.97 -9.46
CA PRO A 66 9.16 25.07 -10.35
C PRO A 66 10.08 26.22 -10.00
N ALA A 67 10.74 26.80 -11.02
CA ALA A 67 11.74 27.84 -10.81
C ALA A 67 11.22 28.80 -9.75
N GLU A 68 11.87 28.82 -8.58
CA GLU A 68 11.50 29.78 -7.55
C GLU A 68 11.58 31.13 -8.24
N ILE A 69 10.44 31.82 -8.29
CA ILE A 69 10.43 33.22 -8.67
C ILE A 69 11.19 33.88 -7.54
N TYR A 70 12.51 34.06 -7.73
CA TYR A 70 13.28 34.95 -6.90
C TYR A 70 12.57 36.29 -7.07
N LEU A 71 11.75 36.68 -6.09
CA LEU A 71 11.39 38.08 -5.95
C LEU A 71 12.71 38.75 -5.62
N ASP A 72 13.35 39.28 -6.66
CA ASP A 72 14.44 40.21 -6.50
C ASP A 72 13.84 41.37 -5.68
N ASN A 73 14.22 41.44 -4.41
CA ASN A 73 13.77 42.46 -3.47
C ASN A 73 14.39 43.83 -3.79
N GLU A 74 14.46 44.20 -5.06
CA GLU A 74 14.90 45.50 -5.56
C GLU A 74 13.75 46.14 -6.35
N ASN A 75 12.63 46.35 -5.64
CA ASN A 75 11.66 47.38 -5.99
C ASN A 75 12.32 48.75 -5.83
N ASN A 76 13.15 49.13 -6.81
CA ASN A 76 13.47 50.51 -7.11
C ASN A 76 12.26 51.10 -7.86
N TYR A 77 11.28 51.61 -7.13
CA TYR A 77 10.20 52.43 -7.70
C TYR A 77 10.76 53.83 -8.00
N PRO A 78 10.78 54.30 -9.26
CA PRO A 78 10.86 55.73 -9.51
C PRO A 78 9.50 56.37 -9.18
N PHE A 79 9.54 57.50 -8.48
CA PHE A 79 8.39 58.40 -8.26
C PHE A 79 7.85 58.98 -9.57
#